data_AF-A0A6J1MES2-F1
#
_entry.id   AF-A0A6J1MES2-F1
#
_cell.length_a   1.000
_cell.length_b   1.000
_cell.length_c   1.000
_cell.angle_alpha   90.00
_cell.angle_beta   90.00
_cell.angle_gamma   90.00
#
_symmetry.space_group_name_H-M   'P 1'
#
loop_
_entity.id
_entity.type
_entity.pdbx_description
1 polymer ?
#
loop_
_entity_poly.entity_id
_entity_poly.type
_entity_poly.pdbx_seq_one_letter_code
_entity_poly.pdbx_strand_id
1 'polypeptide(L)'
;MASNVPNFDEEFEKYLHRMFYIKPTDETSKCDPSDIEYCGVLSLTDLRSPDRKLWYIYYSKQSEVDETLNRIFHKYGKKNMCEIFRKPTFSGVGLRDRVKRHFCDKKWYVKGNILEAPPKSPYNDDRMVRLLTELYNEERKMLYNYVCMKHDSISKYY
;
A
#
# COMPACT_ATOMS: atom_id res chain seq x y z
N MET A 1 -29.64 27.09 -18.98
CA MET A 1 -29.89 25.64 -19.07
C MET A 1 -28.57 24.95 -18.81
N ALA A 2 -28.37 24.40 -17.62
CA ALA A 2 -27.17 23.64 -17.30
C ALA A 2 -27.24 22.33 -18.08
N SER A 3 -26.24 22.07 -18.92
CA SER A 3 -26.14 20.85 -19.70
C SER A 3 -26.11 19.63 -18.77
N ASN A 4 -27.02 18.67 -18.99
CA ASN A 4 -27.01 17.33 -18.40
C ASN A 4 -25.77 16.54 -18.85
N VAL A 5 -24.58 17.00 -18.50
CA VAL A 5 -23.34 16.27 -18.76
C VAL A 5 -23.29 15.12 -17.75
N PRO A 6 -23.24 13.85 -18.19
CA PRO A 6 -23.08 12.72 -17.30
C PRO A 6 -21.81 12.90 -16.46
N ASN A 7 -21.90 12.63 -15.15
CA ASN A 7 -20.73 12.65 -14.27
C ASN A 7 -19.77 11.52 -14.68
N PHE A 8 -18.52 11.87 -15.00
CA PHE A 8 -17.51 10.90 -15.43
C PHE A 8 -17.33 9.78 -14.40
N ASP A 9 -17.28 10.12 -13.11
CA ASP A 9 -17.04 9.14 -12.06
C ASP A 9 -18.16 8.09 -11.98
N GLU A 10 -19.41 8.52 -12.16
CA GLU A 10 -20.58 7.64 -12.17
C GLU A 10 -20.62 6.72 -13.40
N GLU A 11 -20.28 7.25 -14.58
CA GLU A 11 -20.19 6.43 -15.80
C GLU A 11 -19.01 5.46 -15.74
N PHE A 12 -17.88 5.90 -15.17
CA PHE A 12 -16.71 5.05 -14.98
C PHE A 12 -16.99 3.92 -13.98
N GLU A 13 -17.65 4.21 -12.86
CA GLU A 13 -18.06 3.18 -11.89
C GLU A 13 -19.00 2.14 -12.52
N LYS A 14 -20.05 2.57 -13.24
CA LYS A 14 -20.94 1.67 -13.99
C LYS A 14 -20.16 0.81 -14.99
N TYR A 15 -19.19 1.40 -15.68
CA TYR A 15 -18.33 0.69 -16.62
C TYR A 15 -17.51 -0.39 -15.90
N LEU A 16 -16.89 -0.08 -14.75
CA LEU A 16 -16.16 -1.04 -13.94
C LEU A 16 -17.07 -2.17 -13.42
N HIS A 17 -18.29 -1.86 -12.98
CA HIS A 17 -19.26 -2.86 -12.53
C HIS A 17 -19.59 -3.87 -13.61
N ARG A 18 -19.86 -3.39 -14.84
CA ARG A 18 -20.04 -4.26 -16.02
C ARG A 18 -18.78 -5.07 -16.28
N MET A 19 -17.62 -4.41 -16.19
CA MET A 19 -16.34 -5.03 -16.51
C MET A 19 -15.98 -6.21 -15.58
N PHE A 20 -16.38 -6.10 -14.32
CA PHE A 20 -16.11 -7.10 -13.28
C PHE A 20 -17.33 -7.97 -12.93
N TYR A 21 -18.43 -7.88 -13.69
CA TYR A 21 -19.69 -8.60 -13.42
C TYR A 21 -20.24 -8.36 -12.00
N ILE A 22 -20.01 -7.18 -11.46
CA ILE A 22 -20.52 -6.77 -10.15
C ILE A 22 -21.96 -6.32 -10.35
N LYS A 23 -22.90 -6.99 -9.67
CA LYS A 23 -24.31 -6.60 -9.70
C LYS A 23 -24.43 -5.20 -9.07
N PRO A 24 -25.09 -4.24 -9.73
CA PRO A 24 -25.45 -2.98 -9.08
C PRO A 24 -26.32 -3.31 -7.87
N THR A 25 -25.88 -2.89 -6.69
CA THR A 25 -26.71 -2.87 -5.49
C THR A 25 -27.28 -1.48 -5.33
N ASP A 26 -28.49 -1.34 -4.76
CA ASP A 26 -29.05 -0.02 -4.42
C ASP A 26 -28.14 0.76 -3.45
N GLU A 27 -27.24 0.04 -2.76
CA GLU A 27 -26.10 0.52 -2.00
C GLU A 27 -24.81 0.53 -2.85
N THR A 28 -24.79 1.16 -4.03
CA THR A 28 -23.50 1.65 -4.57
C THR A 28 -23.04 2.78 -3.65
N SER A 29 -22.48 2.40 -2.50
CA SER A 29 -21.85 3.37 -1.61
C SER A 29 -20.67 3.93 -2.39
N LYS A 30 -20.74 5.23 -2.71
CA LYS A 30 -19.57 5.99 -3.15
C LYS A 30 -18.39 5.56 -2.29
N CYS A 31 -17.28 5.20 -2.93
CA CYS A 31 -16.06 4.77 -2.25
C CYS A 31 -15.76 5.74 -1.09
N ASP A 32 -15.94 5.28 0.15
CA ASP A 32 -15.70 6.11 1.33
C ASP A 32 -14.18 6.32 1.43
N PRO A 33 -13.68 7.56 1.37
CA PRO A 33 -12.26 7.82 1.55
C PRO A 33 -11.70 7.24 2.86
N SER A 34 -12.55 7.05 3.88
CA SER A 34 -12.17 6.44 5.15
C SER A 34 -11.74 4.98 5.03
N ASP A 35 -12.22 4.26 4.01
CA ASP A 35 -11.90 2.86 3.74
C ASP A 35 -10.60 2.69 2.93
N ILE A 36 -10.00 3.78 2.43
CA ILE A 36 -8.73 3.71 1.70
C ILE A 36 -7.65 3.16 2.64
N GLU A 37 -7.08 2.02 2.27
CA GLU A 37 -5.96 1.45 2.99
C GLU A 37 -4.65 2.17 2.64
N TYR A 38 -3.79 2.35 3.62
CA TYR A 38 -2.45 2.87 3.49
C TYR A 38 -1.45 1.81 3.89
N CYS A 39 -0.33 1.76 3.18
CA CYS A 39 0.86 1.04 3.61
C CYS A 39 1.95 2.04 3.91
N GLY A 40 2.60 1.89 5.06
CA GLY A 40 3.70 2.74 5.47
C GLY A 40 4.85 1.98 6.08
N VAL A 41 6.01 2.63 6.09
CA VAL A 41 7.24 2.10 6.66
C VAL A 41 7.90 3.16 7.51
N LEU A 42 8.28 2.76 8.72
CA LEU A 42 9.06 3.56 9.64
C LEU A 42 10.48 3.02 9.72
N SER A 43 11.47 3.91 9.68
CA SER A 43 12.83 3.64 10.14
C SER A 43 12.82 3.51 11.67
N LEU A 44 13.47 2.47 12.20
CA LEU A 44 13.56 2.17 13.62
C LEU A 44 15.02 2.19 14.08
N THR A 45 15.34 3.09 15.00
CA THR A 45 16.64 3.17 15.65
C THR A 45 16.68 2.32 16.91
N ASP A 46 17.53 1.28 16.94
CA ASP A 46 17.78 0.50 18.15
C ASP A 46 18.87 1.16 18.99
N LEU A 47 18.49 1.76 20.12
CA LEU A 47 19.42 2.45 21.03
C LEU A 47 20.48 1.52 21.64
N ARG A 48 20.22 0.20 21.72
CA ARG A 48 21.18 -0.78 22.26
C ARG A 48 22.14 -1.28 21.19
N SER A 49 21.80 -1.11 19.91
CA SER A 49 22.61 -1.55 18.79
C SER A 49 22.36 -0.66 17.56
N PRO A 50 22.89 0.58 17.56
CA PRO A 50 22.59 1.57 16.52
C PRO A 50 23.03 1.18 15.11
N ASP A 51 23.96 0.25 14.99
CA ASP A 51 24.43 -0.28 13.70
C ASP A 51 23.38 -1.18 13.01
N ARG A 52 22.35 -1.63 13.74
CA ARG A 52 21.25 -2.41 13.19
C ARG A 52 20.36 -1.53 12.35
N LYS A 53 20.06 -2.01 11.15
CA LYS A 53 19.22 -1.31 10.19
C LYS A 53 17.85 -1.95 10.19
N LEU A 54 16.92 -1.31 10.90
CA LEU A 54 15.60 -1.84 11.17
C LEU A 54 14.54 -0.94 10.56
N TRP A 55 13.52 -1.57 9.99
CA TRP A 55 12.31 -0.90 9.53
C TRP A 55 11.08 -1.63 10.03
N TYR A 56 10.02 -0.87 10.31
CA TYR A 56 8.72 -1.38 10.69
C TYR A 56 7.73 -1.11 9.57
N ILE A 57 7.16 -2.16 8.97
CA ILE A 57 6.08 -2.04 8.00
C ILE A 57 4.73 -2.10 8.70
N TYR A 58 3.84 -1.18 8.36
CA TYR A 58 2.45 -1.18 8.83
C TYR A 58 1.50 -0.95 7.67
N TYR A 59 0.24 -1.32 7.88
CA TYR A 59 -0.86 -0.88 7.05
C TYR A 59 -2.05 -0.58 7.95
N SER A 60 -2.92 0.32 7.51
CA SER A 60 -4.15 0.71 8.21
C SER A 60 -5.10 1.39 7.25
N LYS A 61 -6.39 1.44 7.58
CA LYS A 61 -7.32 2.35 6.91
C LYS A 61 -6.93 3.80 7.17
N GLN A 62 -7.34 4.73 6.31
CA GLN A 62 -7.04 6.15 6.43
C GLN A 62 -7.50 6.72 7.78
N SER A 63 -8.70 6.35 8.21
CA SER A 63 -9.30 6.76 9.49
C SER A 63 -8.55 6.23 10.72
N GLU A 64 -7.75 5.18 10.56
CA GLU A 64 -7.06 4.46 11.64
C GLU A 64 -5.55 4.71 11.69
N VAL A 65 -5.00 5.51 10.76
CA VAL A 65 -3.55 5.75 10.64
C VAL A 65 -2.98 6.31 11.94
N ASP A 66 -3.61 7.33 12.51
CA ASP A 66 -3.09 7.99 13.72
C ASP A 66 -3.10 7.06 14.92
N GLU A 67 -4.16 6.27 15.11
CA GLU A 67 -4.22 5.28 16.17
C GLU A 67 -3.15 4.19 15.98
N THR A 68 -2.98 3.71 14.75
CA THR A 68 -1.98 2.69 14.40
C THR A 68 -0.57 3.19 14.72
N LEU A 69 -0.24 4.42 14.31
CA LEU A 69 1.06 5.04 14.59
C LEU A 69 1.27 5.27 16.08
N ASN A 70 0.24 5.74 16.79
CA ASN A 70 0.32 5.93 18.25
C ASN A 70 0.63 4.61 18.97
N ARG A 71 -0.01 3.50 18.58
CA ARG A 71 0.30 2.17 19.14
C ARG A 71 1.74 1.75 18.85
N ILE A 72 2.24 2.01 17.63
CA ILE A 72 3.64 1.71 17.25
C ILE A 72 4.61 2.58 18.06
N PHE A 73 4.37 3.89 18.16
CA PHE A 73 5.21 4.83 18.90
C PHE A 73 5.20 4.55 20.40
N HIS A 74 4.09 4.10 20.96
CA HIS A 74 4.01 3.68 22.35
C HIS A 74 4.90 2.45 22.61
N LYS A 75 4.94 1.50 21.66
CA LYS A 75 5.72 0.27 21.78
C LYS A 75 7.23 0.46 21.60
N TYR A 76 7.66 1.25 20.61
CA TYR A 76 9.08 1.39 20.23
C TYR A 76 9.71 2.72 20.67
N GLY A 77 8.89 3.64 21.17
CA GLY A 77 9.28 5.01 21.51
C GLY A 77 9.24 5.93 20.28
N LYS A 78 8.43 6.99 20.34
CA LYS A 78 8.25 7.96 19.24
C LYS A 78 9.58 8.51 18.70
N LYS A 79 10.54 8.82 19.57
CA LYS A 79 11.86 9.37 19.21
C LYS A 79 12.76 8.39 18.43
N ASN A 80 12.46 7.09 18.49
CA ASN A 80 13.24 6.05 17.82
C ASN A 80 12.63 5.68 16.46
N MET A 81 11.49 6.26 16.10
CA MET A 81 10.73 5.92 14.91
C MET A 81 10.61 7.15 14.02
N CYS A 82 10.94 6.98 12.75
CA CYS A 82 10.75 8.01 11.73
C CYS A 82 9.98 7.43 10.56
N GLU A 83 8.83 7.99 10.20
CA GLU A 83 8.14 7.54 8.99
C GLU A 83 8.90 8.00 7.75
N ILE A 84 9.23 7.04 6.87
CA ILE A 84 9.99 7.30 5.64
C ILE A 84 9.18 7.02 4.38
N PHE A 85 8.08 6.28 4.51
CA PHE A 85 7.23 5.92 3.39
C PHE A 85 5.78 5.82 3.85
N ARG A 86 4.85 6.41 3.10
CA ARG A 86 3.41 6.21 3.25
C ARG A 86 2.72 6.42 1.91
N LYS A 87 1.95 5.43 1.45
CA LYS A 87 1.16 5.53 0.22
C LYS A 87 -0.20 4.84 0.39
N PRO A 88 -1.27 5.38 -0.23
CA PRO A 88 -2.52 4.66 -0.34
C PRO A 88 -2.30 3.41 -1.20
N THR A 89 -2.94 2.30 -0.87
CA THR A 89 -2.87 1.04 -1.61
C THR A 89 -4.25 0.43 -1.73
N PHE A 90 -4.42 -0.41 -2.74
CA PHE A 90 -5.65 -1.19 -2.92
C PHE A 90 -5.74 -2.32 -1.90
N SER A 91 -4.60 -2.83 -1.43
CA SER A 91 -4.55 -3.85 -0.37
C SER A 91 -3.27 -3.69 0.45
N GLY A 92 -3.42 -3.18 1.67
CA GLY A 92 -2.35 -3.05 2.66
C GLY A 92 -1.72 -4.40 3.00
N VAL A 93 -2.55 -5.44 3.12
CA VAL A 93 -2.10 -6.83 3.34
C VAL A 93 -1.29 -7.33 2.14
N GLY A 94 -1.79 -7.12 0.92
CA GLY A 94 -1.14 -7.57 -0.32
C GLY A 94 0.24 -6.92 -0.51
N LEU A 95 0.32 -5.60 -0.38
CA LEU A 95 1.57 -4.87 -0.53
C LEU A 95 2.56 -5.26 0.57
N ARG A 96 2.10 -5.39 1.82
CA ARG A 96 2.94 -5.84 2.94
C ARG A 96 3.55 -7.21 2.66
N ASP A 97 2.76 -8.16 2.19
CA ASP A 97 3.25 -9.51 1.92
C ASP A 97 4.23 -9.53 0.74
N ARG A 98 4.00 -8.70 -0.29
CA ARG A 98 4.96 -8.50 -1.39
C ARG A 98 6.29 -7.93 -0.90
N VAL A 99 6.25 -6.89 -0.07
CA VAL A 99 7.43 -6.28 0.55
C VAL A 99 8.19 -7.33 1.36
N LYS A 100 7.50 -8.06 2.25
CA LYS A 100 8.12 -9.10 3.06
C LYS A 100 8.81 -10.17 2.21
N ARG A 101 8.13 -10.66 1.17
CA ARG A 101 8.70 -11.65 0.24
C ARG A 101 9.98 -11.13 -0.43
N HIS A 102 9.94 -9.91 -0.96
CA HIS A 102 11.10 -9.28 -1.60
C HIS A 102 12.33 -9.21 -0.69
N PHE A 103 12.14 -8.83 0.59
CA PHE A 103 13.26 -8.76 1.54
C PHE A 103 13.69 -10.12 2.07
N CYS A 104 12.77 -11.08 2.24
CA CYS A 104 13.12 -12.47 2.50
C CYS A 104 14.05 -13.04 1.41
N ASP A 105 13.74 -12.80 0.13
CA ASP A 105 14.55 -13.26 -1.00
C ASP A 105 15.96 -12.62 -1.02
N LYS A 106 16.08 -11.41 -0.46
CA LYS A 106 17.37 -10.73 -0.23
C LYS A 106 18.08 -11.18 1.04
N LYS A 107 17.63 -12.24 1.70
CA LYS A 107 18.18 -12.80 2.95
C LYS A 107 18.13 -11.82 4.13
N TRP A 108 17.17 -10.90 4.13
CA TRP A 108 16.91 -10.07 5.31
C TRP A 108 16.21 -10.87 6.39
N TYR A 109 16.36 -10.45 7.64
CA TYR A 109 15.56 -10.98 8.71
C TYR A 109 14.18 -10.30 8.71
N VAL A 110 13.14 -11.08 8.44
CA VAL A 110 11.76 -10.61 8.35
C VAL A 110 10.93 -11.32 9.41
N LYS A 111 10.55 -10.60 10.48
CA LYS A 111 9.74 -11.15 11.56
C LYS A 111 8.56 -10.23 11.89
N GLY A 112 7.36 -10.75 11.69
CA GLY A 112 6.13 -9.98 11.89
C GLY A 112 6.10 -8.77 10.95
N ASN A 113 6.26 -7.59 11.53
CA ASN A 113 6.30 -6.28 10.85
C ASN A 113 7.70 -5.66 10.85
N ILE A 114 8.70 -6.33 11.41
CA ILE A 114 10.09 -5.86 11.41
C ILE A 114 10.83 -6.44 10.20
N LEU A 115 11.53 -5.56 9.50
CA LEU A 115 12.50 -5.85 8.46
C LEU A 115 13.87 -5.44 8.98
N GLU A 116 14.82 -6.36 8.96
CA GLU A 116 16.20 -6.11 9.39
C GLU A 116 17.17 -6.51 8.29
N ALA A 117 17.97 -5.54 7.84
CA ALA A 117 18.99 -5.80 6.83
C ALA A 117 20.19 -6.56 7.44
N PRO A 118 20.92 -7.33 6.61
CA PRO A 118 22.13 -8.00 7.06
C PRO A 118 23.16 -7.01 7.65
N PRO A 119 23.99 -7.45 8.62
CA PRO A 119 25.05 -6.63 9.18
C PRO A 119 25.98 -6.08 8.10
N LYS A 120 26.45 -4.83 8.27
CA LYS A 120 27.36 -4.14 7.33
C LYS A 120 26.81 -3.99 5.90
N SER A 121 25.51 -4.20 5.70
CA SER A 121 24.90 -4.01 4.38
C SER A 121 24.85 -2.54 3.97
N PRO A 122 24.84 -2.21 2.67
CA PRO A 122 24.80 -0.84 2.19
C PRO A 122 23.38 -0.21 2.20
N TYR A 123 22.40 -0.84 2.85
CA TYR A 123 21.04 -0.31 2.90
C TYR A 123 20.95 0.89 3.84
N ASN A 124 20.08 1.84 3.51
CA ASN A 124 19.74 3.01 4.32
C ASN A 124 18.30 3.42 3.96
N ASP A 125 17.77 4.44 4.64
CA ASP A 125 16.39 4.87 4.44
C ASP A 125 16.12 5.29 2.99
N ASP A 126 17.03 6.00 2.33
CA ASP A 126 16.85 6.39 0.92
C ASP A 126 16.74 5.18 -0.01
N ARG A 127 17.58 4.16 0.19
CA ARG A 127 17.53 2.94 -0.61
C ARG A 127 16.27 2.13 -0.29
N MET A 128 15.83 2.15 0.96
CA MET A 128 14.59 1.52 1.39
C MET A 128 13.38 2.17 0.70
N VAL A 129 13.29 3.50 0.72
CA VAL A 129 12.22 4.26 0.06
C VAL A 129 12.18 4.00 -1.44
N ARG A 130 13.34 3.93 -2.12
CA ARG A 130 13.41 3.60 -3.54
C ARG A 130 12.85 2.20 -3.82
N LEU A 131 13.30 1.18 -3.09
CA LEU A 131 12.82 -0.19 -3.26
C LEU A 131 11.32 -0.34 -2.99
N LEU A 132 10.81 0.31 -1.93
CA LEU A 132 9.37 0.32 -1.64
C LEU A 132 8.57 1.00 -2.75
N THR A 133 9.09 2.10 -3.30
CA THR A 133 8.45 2.82 -4.40
C THR A 133 8.39 1.95 -5.66
N GLU A 134 9.46 1.22 -5.97
CA GLU A 134 9.48 0.25 -7.07
C GLU A 134 8.42 -0.83 -6.87
N LEU A 135 8.39 -1.50 -5.70
CA LEU A 135 7.39 -2.53 -5.38
C LEU A 135 5.95 -2.01 -5.44
N TYR A 136 5.71 -0.80 -4.93
CA TYR A 136 4.42 -0.13 -5.01
C TYR A 136 4.00 0.15 -6.45
N ASN A 137 4.92 0.65 -7.28
CA ASN A 137 4.65 0.92 -8.69
C ASN A 137 4.39 -0.38 -9.49
N GLU A 138 5.10 -1.46 -9.17
CA GLU A 138 4.85 -2.77 -9.79
C GLU A 138 3.46 -3.31 -9.43
N GLU A 139 3.02 -3.18 -8.19
CA GLU A 139 1.65 -3.55 -7.77
C GLU A 139 0.60 -2.76 -8.56
N ARG A 140 0.78 -1.44 -8.67
CA ARG A 140 -0.12 -0.60 -9.47
C ARG A 140 -0.12 -1.00 -10.94
N LYS A 141 1.05 -1.32 -11.51
CA LYS A 141 1.16 -1.78 -12.90
C LYS A 141 0.44 -3.11 -13.10
N MET A 142 0.55 -4.04 -12.15
CA MET A 142 -0.18 -5.31 -12.21
C MET A 142 -1.70 -5.10 -12.22
N LEU A 143 -2.21 -4.22 -11.36
CA LEU A 143 -3.64 -3.88 -11.32
C LEU A 143 -4.09 -3.19 -12.60
N TYR A 144 -3.32 -2.21 -13.09
CA TYR A 144 -3.60 -1.56 -14.37
C TYR A 144 -3.67 -2.58 -15.52
N ASN A 145 -2.68 -3.46 -15.62
CA ASN A 145 -2.66 -4.51 -16.64
C ASN A 145 -3.87 -5.45 -16.52
N TYR A 146 -4.29 -5.79 -15.30
CA TYR A 146 -5.47 -6.63 -15.07
C TYR A 146 -6.76 -5.93 -15.53
N VAL A 147 -6.89 -4.63 -15.24
CA VAL A 147 -7.99 -3.79 -15.73
C VAL A 147 -8.00 -3.73 -17.26
N CYS A 148 -6.87 -3.46 -17.91
CA CYS A 148 -6.75 -3.45 -19.37
C CYS A 148 -7.13 -4.80 -19.99
N MET A 149 -6.64 -5.90 -19.42
CA MET A 149 -6.99 -7.24 -19.89
C MET A 149 -8.51 -7.50 -19.82
N LYS A 150 -9.17 -7.03 -18.76
CA LYS A 150 -10.65 -7.15 -18.62
C LYS A 150 -11.40 -6.24 -19.58
N HIS A 151 -10.92 -5.02 -19.79
CA HIS A 151 -11.43 -4.09 -20.80
C HIS A 151 -11.38 -4.73 -22.19
N ASP A 152 -10.21 -5.24 -22.60
CA ASP A 152 -9.99 -5.89 -23.90
C ASP A 152 -10.83 -7.16 -24.06
N SER A 153 -11.11 -7.87 -22.96
CA SER A 153 -11.98 -9.03 -22.98
C SER A 153 -13.42 -8.66 -23.27
N ILE A 154 -13.90 -7.49 -22.82
CA ILE A 154 -15.29 -7.06 -22.97
C ILE A 154 -15.53 -6.28 -24.24
N SER A 155 -14.54 -5.50 -24.70
CA SER A 155 -14.57 -4.84 -26.01
C SER A 155 -14.59 -5.83 -27.18
N LYS A 156 -14.34 -7.12 -26.94
CA LYS A 156 -14.55 -8.17 -27.95
C LYS A 156 -16.01 -8.62 -28.09
N TYR A 157 -16.84 -8.36 -27.09
CA TYR A 157 -18.26 -8.75 -27.07
C TYR A 157 -19.22 -7.60 -27.40
N TYR A 158 -18.70 -6.37 -27.52
CA TYR A 158 -19.43 -5.15 -27.89
C TYR A 158 -18.75 -4.49 -29.08
#